data_AF-A0A415DFQ2-F1
#
_entry.id   AF-A0A415DFQ2-F1
#
_cell.length_a   1.000
_cell.length_b   1.000
_cell.length_c   1.000
_cell.angle_alpha   90.00
_cell.angle_beta   90.00
_cell.angle_gamma   90.00
#
_symmetry.space_group_name_H-M   'P 1'
#
loop_
_entity.id
_entity.type
_entity.pdbx_description
1 polymer ?
#
loop_
_entity_poly.entity_id
_entity_poly.type
_entity_poly.pdbx_seq_one_letter_code
_entity_poly.pdbx_strand_id
1 'polypeptide(L)' 'MNISCRLQSGKTLYITKNRKVSRKIRYNRKTREEKNKQYSGVLKLLGKKHPIKMVSKLEGVSVSTVQKLKKEFCL' A
#
# COMPACT_ATOMS: atom_id res chain seq x y z
N MET A 1 27.44 3.12 -30.45
CA MET A 1 26.59 4.13 -29.75
C MET A 1 25.63 3.39 -28.83
N ASN A 2 25.72 3.59 -27.52
CA ASN A 2 25.01 2.77 -26.54
C ASN A 2 23.63 3.39 -26.24
N ILE A 3 22.57 2.72 -26.70
CA ILE A 3 21.17 3.17 -26.57
C ILE A 3 20.81 3.45 -25.10
N SER A 4 21.37 2.66 -24.19
CA SER A 4 21.16 2.79 -22.74
C SER A 4 21.65 4.14 -22.20
N CYS A 5 22.76 4.67 -22.72
CA CYS A 5 23.29 5.97 -22.27
C CYS A 5 22.34 7.12 -22.60
N ARG A 6 21.72 7.09 -23.79
CA ARG A 6 20.75 8.13 -24.21
C ARG A 6 19.46 8.05 -23.40
N LEU A 7 18.96 6.84 -23.16
CA LEU A 7 17.77 6.63 -22.34
C LEU A 7 18.00 7.08 -20.90
N GLN A 8 19.16 6.76 -20.31
CA GLN A 8 19.46 7.12 -18.93
C GLN A 8 19.65 8.63 -18.77
N SER A 9 20.34 9.30 -19.71
CA SER A 9 20.50 10.75 -19.72
C SER A 9 19.13 11.48 -19.79
N GLY A 10 18.24 11.03 -20.67
CA GLY A 10 16.88 11.58 -20.77
C GLY A 10 16.05 11.35 -19.51
N LYS A 11 16.16 10.17 -18.88
CA LYS A 11 15.49 9.86 -17.62
C LYS A 11 15.98 10.74 -16.47
N THR A 12 17.29 10.98 -16.37
CA THR A 12 17.87 11.88 -15.36
C THR A 12 17.35 13.30 -15.53
N LEU A 13 17.32 13.83 -16.76
CA LEU A 13 16.77 15.16 -17.05
C LEU A 13 15.27 15.28 -16.70
N TYR A 14 14.50 14.20 -16.87
CA TYR A 14 13.08 14.18 -16.50
C TYR A 14 12.89 14.23 -14.98
N ILE A 15 13.72 13.52 -14.22
CA ILE A 15 13.70 13.50 -12.75
C ILE A 15 14.15 14.86 -12.18
N THR A 16 15.20 15.47 -12.71
CA THR A 16 15.70 16.79 -12.25
C THR A 16 14.69 17.91 -12.47
N LYS A 17 13.85 17.80 -13.51
CA LYS A 17 12.71 18.71 -13.76
C LYS A 17 11.51 18.46 -12.82
N ASN A 18 11.73 17.81 -11.68
CA ASN A 18 10.72 17.49 -10.66
C ASN A 18 9.53 16.64 -11.17
N ARG A 19 9.68 15.92 -12.29
CA ARG A 19 8.64 15.04 -12.80
C ARG A 19 8.83 13.63 -12.26
N LYS A 20 7.77 13.06 -11.67
CA LYS A 20 7.78 11.70 -11.09
C LYS A 20 7.62 10.66 -12.20
N VAL A 21 8.57 9.71 -12.29
CA VAL A 21 8.53 8.56 -13.21
C VAL A 21 7.65 7.42 -12.66
N SER A 22 7.28 7.50 -11.39
CA SER A 22 6.46 6.50 -10.71
C SER A 22 5.03 6.48 -11.25
N ARG A 23 4.35 5.34 -11.06
CA ARG A 23 2.90 5.20 -11.34
C ARG A 23 2.14 6.38 -10.72
N LYS A 24 1.33 7.08 -11.53
CA LYS A 24 0.40 8.08 -11.03
C LYS A 24 -0.45 7.41 -9.95
N ILE A 25 -0.43 7.97 -8.74
CA ILE A 25 -1.22 7.48 -7.61
C ILE A 25 -2.66 7.87 -7.89
N ARG A 26 -3.39 7.09 -8.71
CA ARG A 26 -4.81 7.32 -8.95
C ARG A 26 -5.65 6.53 -7.92
N TYR A 27 -6.55 7.24 -7.25
CA TYR A 27 -7.81 6.83 -6.61
C TYR A 27 -7.84 5.74 -5.51
N ASN A 28 -6.77 4.99 -5.21
CA ASN A 28 -6.85 3.89 -4.24
C ASN A 28 -6.06 4.09 -2.93
N ARG A 29 -5.74 5.35 -2.58
CA ARG A 29 -5.38 5.67 -1.19
C ARG A 29 -6.67 5.95 -0.44
N LYS A 30 -7.36 4.89 -0.01
CA LYS A 30 -8.47 5.02 0.94
C LYS A 30 -7.98 5.79 2.16
N THR A 31 -8.71 6.81 2.56
CA THR A 31 -8.39 7.58 3.76
C THR A 31 -8.44 6.64 4.98
N ARG A 32 -7.72 6.96 6.05
CA ARG A 32 -7.69 6.14 7.28
C ARG A 32 -9.11 5.83 7.79
N GLU A 33 -10.03 6.77 7.66
CA GLU A 33 -11.43 6.65 8.03
C GLU A 33 -12.20 5.64 7.17
N GLU A 34 -12.03 5.69 5.85
CA GLU A 34 -12.65 4.74 4.93
C GLU A 34 -12.15 3.32 5.16
N LYS A 35 -10.85 3.16 5.44
CA LYS A 35 -10.27 1.88 5.84
C LYS A 35 -10.82 1.39 7.16
N ASN A 36 -11.05 2.28 8.13
CA ASN A 36 -11.61 1.92 9.42
C ASN A 36 -13.06 1.42 9.27
N LYS A 37 -13.87 2.07 8.42
CA LYS A 37 -15.24 1.60 8.11
C LYS A 37 -15.23 0.25 7.41
N GLN A 38 -14.43 0.11 6.34
CA GLN A 38 -14.42 -1.11 5.53
C GLN A 38 -13.85 -2.33 6.27
N TYR A 39 -12.79 -2.13 7.08
CA TYR A 39 -12.10 -3.21 7.78
C TYR A 39 -12.38 -3.22 9.29
N SER A 40 -13.54 -2.71 9.70
CA SER A 40 -13.93 -2.65 11.11
C SER A 40 -13.94 -4.02 11.78
N GLY A 41 -14.36 -5.08 11.08
CA GLY A 41 -14.30 -6.47 11.55
C GLY A 41 -12.87 -6.95 11.82
N VAL A 42 -11.99 -6.79 10.83
CA VAL A 42 -10.55 -7.07 10.94
C VAL A 42 -9.91 -6.33 12.12
N LEU A 43 -10.20 -5.04 12.30
CA LEU A 43 -9.62 -4.21 13.36
C LEU A 43 -10.08 -4.65 14.75
N LYS A 44 -11.36 -5.01 14.92
CA LYS A 44 -11.88 -5.56 16.18
C LYS A 44 -11.19 -6.88 16.55
N LEU A 45 -10.98 -7.76 15.57
CA LEU A 45 -10.31 -9.05 15.78
C LEU A 45 -8.81 -8.88 16.08
N LEU A 46 -8.14 -7.92 15.44
CA LEU A 46 -6.74 -7.58 15.73
C LEU A 46 -6.58 -6.98 17.14
N GLY A 47 -7.51 -6.13 17.58
CA GLY A 47 -7.50 -5.59 18.96
C GLY A 47 -7.64 -6.68 20.03
N LYS A 48 -8.32 -7.79 19.72
CA LYS A 48 -8.41 -8.99 20.58
C LYS A 48 -7.17 -9.90 20.51
N LYS A 49 -6.10 -9.49 19.83
CA LYS A 49 -4.86 -10.26 19.62
C LYS A 49 -5.05 -11.63 18.94
N HIS A 50 -6.06 -11.78 18.09
CA HIS A 50 -6.21 -12.99 17.30
C HIS A 50 -5.11 -13.13 16.24
N PRO A 51 -4.72 -14.37 15.86
CA PRO A 51 -3.67 -14.60 14.89
C PRO A 51 -4.09 -14.12 13.49
N ILE A 52 -3.16 -13.44 12.80
CA ILE A 52 -3.38 -12.82 11.48
C ILE A 52 -3.95 -13.80 10.44
N LYS A 53 -3.50 -15.07 10.47
CA LYS A 53 -3.99 -16.12 9.56
C LYS A 53 -5.47 -16.46 9.79
N MET A 54 -5.91 -16.44 11.05
CA MET A 54 -7.32 -16.69 11.39
C MET A 54 -8.19 -15.51 10.95
N VAL A 55 -7.77 -14.28 11.25
CA VAL A 55 -8.49 -13.06 10.87
C VAL A 55 -8.65 -12.95 9.34
N SER A 56 -7.61 -13.29 8.59
CA SER A 56 -7.64 -13.33 7.12
C SER A 56 -8.67 -14.33 6.57
N LYS A 57 -8.76 -15.53 7.17
CA LYS A 57 -9.73 -16.54 6.76
C LYS A 57 -11.17 -16.15 7.11
N LEU A 58 -11.40 -15.57 8.28
CA LEU A 58 -12.74 -15.18 8.76
C LEU A 58 -13.34 -14.05 7.91
N GLU A 59 -12.53 -13.04 7.58
CA GLU A 59 -13.00 -11.84 6.89
C GLU A 59 -12.84 -11.94 5.35
N GLY A 60 -12.25 -13.03 4.84
CA GLY A 60 -11.98 -13.20 3.40
C GLY A 60 -10.97 -12.21 2.82
N VAL A 61 -10.16 -11.57 3.68
CA VAL A 61 -9.19 -10.53 3.30
C VAL A 61 -7.79 -11.13 3.17
N SER A 62 -6.99 -10.67 2.19
CA SER A 62 -5.62 -11.15 2.03
C SER A 62 -4.75 -10.87 3.28
N VAL A 63 -3.84 -11.81 3.59
CA VAL A 63 -2.88 -11.68 4.71
C VAL A 63 -2.08 -10.38 4.62
N SER A 64 -1.66 -10.00 3.40
CA SER A 64 -0.89 -8.77 3.17
C SER A 64 -1.66 -7.51 3.54
N THR A 65 -2.99 -7.51 3.36
CA THR A 65 -3.85 -6.39 3.72
C THR A 65 -4.00 -6.30 5.24
N VAL A 66 -4.20 -7.44 5.92
CA VAL A 66 -4.28 -7.48 7.39
C VAL A 66 -2.97 -7.01 8.03
N GLN A 67 -1.82 -7.42 7.51
CA GLN A 67 -0.50 -6.95 7.97
C GLN A 67 -0.32 -5.44 7.76
N LYS A 68 -0.74 -4.90 6.61
CA LYS A 68 -0.71 -3.45 6.35
C LYS A 68 -1.58 -2.69 7.33
N LEU A 69 -2.80 -3.17 7.60
CA LEU A 69 -3.71 -2.57 8.58
C LEU A 69 -3.11 -2.61 9.99
N LYS A 70 -2.53 -3.74 10.40
CA LYS A 70 -1.83 -3.85 11.68
C LYS A 70 -0.73 -2.79 11.81
N LYS A 71 0.10 -2.62 10.78
CA LYS A 71 1.18 -1.62 10.76
C LYS A 71 0.64 -0.18 10.72
N GLU A 72 -0.42 0.08 9.98
CA GLU A 72 -1.00 1.41 9.80
C GLU A 72 -1.80 1.88 11.04
N PHE A 73 -2.37 0.95 11.80
CA PHE A 73 -3.11 1.23 13.04
C PHE A 73 -2.30 0.99 14.32
N CYS A 74 -1.06 0.50 14.22
CA CYS A 74 -0.15 0.23 15.34
C CYS A 74 -0.79 -0.65 16.44
N LEU A 75 -1.49 -1.71 16.02
CA LEU A 75 -2.16 -2.69 16.89
C LEU A 75 -1.34 -3.98 17.06
#